data_AF-A0A2T7A7Q7-F1
#
_entry.id   AF-A0A2T7A7Q7-F1
#
_cell.length_a   1.000
_cell.length_b   1.000
_cell.length_c   1.000
_cell.angle_alpha   90.00
_cell.angle_beta   90.00
_cell.angle_gamma   90.00
#
_symmetry.space_group_name_H-M   'P 1'
#
loop_
_entity.id
_entity.type
_entity.pdbx_description
1 polymer ?
#
loop_
_entity_poly.entity_id
_entity_poly.type
_entity_poly.pdbx_seq_one_letter_code
_entity_poly.pdbx_strand_id
1 'polypeptide(L)'
;TVNKVTKQLGFQLRIPRKKPFLTPFAKIRRKYWSRKRLSWTKMDWRKCVWLDEAKMQYLKDKNLSAGFKSGSVGVEFWGAIAYGRRTPLIR
;
A
#
# COMPACT_ATOMS: atom_id res chain seq x y z
N THR A 1 23.88 32.28 2.61
CA THR A 1 23.89 30.80 2.73
C THR A 1 22.79 30.21 1.88
N VAL A 2 23.06 29.10 1.19
CA VAL A 2 22.20 28.43 0.19
C VAL A 2 20.72 28.34 0.60
N ASN A 3 20.43 27.99 1.85
CA ASN A 3 19.06 27.83 2.36
C ASN A 3 18.19 29.11 2.31
N LYS A 4 18.79 30.31 2.41
CA LYS A 4 18.05 31.58 2.30
C LYS A 4 17.66 31.87 0.85
N VAL A 5 18.59 31.61 -0.08
CA VAL A 5 18.39 31.81 -1.52
C VAL A 5 17.36 30.83 -2.08
N THR A 6 17.44 29.55 -1.71
CA THR A 6 16.47 28.53 -2.15
C THR A 6 15.05 28.83 -1.66
N LYS A 7 14.90 29.33 -0.43
CA LYS A 7 13.60 29.76 0.11
C LYS A 7 13.05 31.00 -0.60
N GLN A 8 13.89 31.99 -0.91
CA GLN A 8 13.50 33.19 -1.67
C GLN A 8 13.08 32.85 -3.11
N LEU A 9 13.73 31.86 -3.72
CA LEU A 9 13.37 31.33 -5.05
C LEU A 9 12.14 30.40 -5.02
N GLY A 10 11.49 30.22 -3.87
CA GLY A 10 10.25 29.44 -3.74
C GLY A 10 10.44 27.91 -3.70
N PHE A 11 11.67 27.41 -3.56
CA PHE A 11 11.90 25.98 -3.44
C PHE A 11 11.42 25.45 -2.09
N GLN A 12 10.70 24.33 -2.13
CA GLN A 12 10.22 23.61 -0.96
C GLN A 12 11.02 22.33 -0.75
N LEU A 13 11.48 22.10 0.48
CA LEU A 13 12.01 20.80 0.87
C LEU A 13 10.85 19.81 0.97
N ARG A 14 10.88 18.76 0.14
CA ARG A 14 9.90 17.67 0.18
C ARG A 14 10.61 16.37 0.50
N ILE A 15 10.03 15.59 1.40
CA ILE A 15 10.49 14.23 1.69
C ILE A 15 9.95 13.30 0.59
N PRO A 16 10.79 12.60 -0.18
CA PRO A 16 10.32 11.64 -1.16
C PRO A 16 9.52 10.52 -0.49
N ARG A 17 8.38 10.15 -1.07
CA ARG A 17 7.59 9.00 -0.58
C ARG A 17 8.36 7.71 -0.86
N LYS A 18 8.47 6.83 0.13
CA LYS A 18 8.95 5.46 -0.07
C LYS A 18 7.99 4.73 -1.00
N LYS A 19 8.51 4.18 -2.10
CA LYS A 19 7.76 3.35 -3.04
C LYS A 19 8.47 2.00 -3.14
N PRO A 20 7.74 0.88 -3.25
CA PRO A 20 8.37 -0.40 -3.51
C PRO A 20 9.13 -0.32 -4.85
N PHE A 21 10.32 -0.90 -4.89
CA PHE A 21 11.07 -1.02 -6.12
C PHE A 21 10.30 -1.92 -7.10
N LEU A 22 10.16 -1.48 -8.34
CA LEU A 22 9.51 -2.25 -9.39
C LEU A 22 10.54 -2.61 -10.45
N THR A 23 10.71 -3.91 -10.68
CA THR A 23 11.52 -4.42 -11.80
C THR A 23 10.95 -3.92 -13.14
N PRO A 24 11.77 -3.80 -14.19
CA PRO A 24 11.29 -3.43 -15.52
C PRO A 24 10.10 -4.30 -15.98
N PHE A 25 10.16 -5.60 -15.73
CA PHE A 25 9.09 -6.54 -16.06
C PHE A 25 7.80 -6.29 -15.27
N ALA A 26 7.89 -5.99 -13.96
CA ALA A 26 6.73 -5.62 -13.15
C ALA A 26 6.05 -4.35 -13.67
N LYS A 27 6.83 -3.36 -14.14
CA LYS A 27 6.29 -2.14 -14.76
C LYS A 27 5.50 -2.46 -16.04
N ILE A 28 6.03 -3.33 -16.91
CA ILE A 28 5.36 -3.75 -18.14
C ILE A 28 4.04 -4.47 -17.83
N ARG A 29 4.06 -5.46 -16.92
CA ARG A 29 2.85 -6.20 -16.52
C ARG A 29 1.77 -5.30 -15.94
N ARG A 30 2.14 -4.37 -15.05
CA ARG A 30 1.20 -3.39 -14.49
C ARG A 30 0.59 -2.51 -15.59
N LYS A 31 1.42 -1.98 -16.49
CA LYS A 31 0.96 -1.16 -17.62
C LYS A 31 0.00 -1.93 -18.53
N TYR A 32 0.30 -3.18 -18.85
CA TYR A 32 -0.57 -4.05 -19.64
C TYR A 32 -1.91 -4.31 -18.93
N TRP A 33 -1.87 -4.69 -17.65
CA TRP A 33 -3.07 -4.96 -16.85
C TRP A 33 -4.00 -3.75 -16.80
N SER A 34 -3.44 -2.55 -16.59
CA SER A 34 -4.19 -1.28 -16.58
C SER A 34 -4.78 -0.95 -17.94
N ARG A 35 -4.02 -1.11 -19.03
CA ARG A 35 -4.52 -0.86 -20.40
C ARG A 35 -5.66 -1.77 -20.79
N LYS A 36 -5.60 -3.06 -20.44
CA LYS A 36 -6.68 -4.02 -20.71
C LYS A 36 -7.99 -3.70 -19.99
N ARG A 37 -7.95 -2.90 -18.93
CA ARG A 37 -9.12 -2.50 -18.13
C ARG A 37 -9.42 -1.01 -18.25
N LEU A 38 -8.82 -0.33 -19.22
CA LEU A 38 -9.05 1.10 -19.43
C LEU A 38 -10.50 1.40 -19.84
N SER A 39 -11.13 0.48 -20.58
CA SER A 39 -12.53 0.57 -21.01
C SER A 39 -13.53 0.08 -19.96
N TRP A 40 -13.08 -0.40 -18.80
CA TRP A 40 -13.99 -0.92 -17.79
C TRP A 40 -14.84 0.19 -17.16
N THR A 41 -16.14 -0.05 -17.11
CA THR A 41 -17.09 0.85 -16.48
C THR A 41 -17.14 0.62 -14.98
N LYS A 42 -17.80 1.53 -14.24
CA LYS A 42 -18.09 1.32 -12.81
C LYS A 42 -18.81 -0.01 -12.58
N MET A 43 -19.72 -0.42 -13.47
CA MET A 43 -20.46 -1.67 -13.34
C MET A 43 -19.56 -2.91 -13.45
N ASP A 44 -18.51 -2.84 -14.27
CA ASP A 44 -17.54 -3.93 -14.39
C ASP A 44 -16.71 -4.07 -13.09
N TRP A 45 -16.26 -2.95 -12.53
CA TRP A 45 -15.56 -2.94 -11.24
C TRP A 45 -16.41 -3.44 -10.07
N ARG A 46 -17.73 -3.22 -10.12
CA ARG A 46 -18.67 -3.70 -9.08
C ARG A 46 -18.78 -5.22 -9.03
N LYS A 47 -18.47 -5.91 -10.13
CA LYS A 47 -18.46 -7.37 -10.20
C LYS A 47 -17.18 -7.99 -9.64
N CYS A 48 -16.14 -7.19 -9.37
CA CYS A 48 -14.90 -7.69 -8.80
C CYS A 48 -15.06 -8.05 -7.33
N VAL A 49 -14.53 -9.21 -6.97
CA VAL A 49 -14.25 -9.61 -5.59
C VAL A 49 -12.74 -9.51 -5.39
N TRP A 50 -12.32 -8.75 -4.40
CA TRP A 50 -10.92 -8.55 -4.04
C TRP A 50 -10.60 -9.39 -2.81
N LEU A 51 -9.47 -10.07 -2.83
CA LEU A 51 -9.00 -10.94 -1.76
C LEU A 51 -7.59 -10.48 -1.37
N ASP A 52 -7.30 -10.44 -0.08
CA ASP A 52 -5.96 -10.18 0.42
C ASP A 52 -5.78 -10.79 1.82
N GLU A 53 -4.52 -10.94 2.18
CA GLU A 53 -4.07 -11.30 3.52
C GLU A 53 -3.57 -10.06 4.25
N ALA A 54 -3.85 -9.98 5.54
CA ALA A 54 -3.16 -9.01 6.37
C ALA A 54 -2.81 -9.57 7.73
N LYS A 55 -1.71 -9.02 8.28
CA LYS A 55 -1.16 -9.38 9.57
C LYS A 55 -1.23 -8.18 10.49
N MET A 56 -2.04 -8.30 11.54
CA MET A 56 -2.07 -7.31 12.62
C MET A 56 -1.08 -7.76 13.69
N GLN A 57 -0.10 -6.93 13.98
CA GLN A 57 0.87 -7.19 15.04
C GLN A 57 0.48 -6.40 16.28
N TYR A 58 0.38 -7.09 17.42
CA TYR A 58 0.23 -6.45 18.72
C TYR A 58 1.62 -6.14 19.26
N LEU A 59 1.95 -4.85 19.35
CA LEU A 59 3.18 -4.37 19.98
C LEU A 59 2.84 -3.99 21.42
N LYS A 60 3.40 -4.73 22.39
CA LYS A 60 3.12 -4.53 23.82
C LYS A 60 3.79 -3.27 24.39
N ASP A 61 4.89 -2.81 23.77
CA ASP A 61 5.69 -1.69 24.27
C ASP A 61 5.78 -0.54 23.25
N LYS A 62 5.50 0.69 23.71
CA LYS A 62 5.48 1.91 22.88
C LYS A 62 6.89 2.45 22.51
N ASN A 63 7.96 1.90 23.11
CA ASN A 63 9.32 2.45 23.04
C ASN A 63 10.36 1.40 22.62
N LEU A 64 10.13 0.64 21.54
CA LEU A 64 11.13 -0.27 21.00
C LEU A 64 11.68 0.23 19.66
N SER A 65 13.00 0.39 19.60
CA SER A 65 13.78 0.48 18.37
C SER A 65 13.52 -0.76 17.50
N ALA A 66 13.48 -0.58 16.17
CA ALA A 66 13.15 -1.63 15.21
C ALA A 66 14.08 -2.87 15.29
N GLY A 67 13.73 -3.80 16.18
CA GLY A 67 14.32 -5.13 16.26
C GLY A 67 13.54 -6.11 15.40
N PHE A 68 14.23 -6.93 14.62
CA PHE A 68 13.62 -7.92 13.73
C PHE A 68 12.90 -9.01 14.55
N LYS A 69 11.56 -9.01 14.53
CA LYS A 69 10.65 -10.12 14.89
C LYS A 69 10.87 -10.85 16.23
N SER A 70 11.51 -10.27 17.24
CA SER A 70 11.60 -10.93 18.54
C SER A 70 10.50 -10.41 19.47
N GLY A 71 9.40 -11.16 19.59
CA GLY A 71 8.38 -10.96 20.64
C GLY A 71 7.02 -10.39 20.21
N SER A 72 6.77 -10.11 18.93
CA SER A 72 5.45 -9.62 18.49
C SER A 72 4.45 -10.78 18.28
N VAL A 73 3.33 -10.73 18.98
CA VAL A 73 2.17 -11.61 18.70
C VAL A 73 1.43 -11.01 17.51
N GLY A 74 1.37 -11.76 16.41
CA GLY A 74 0.65 -11.36 15.21
C GLY A 74 -0.56 -12.24 14.96
N VAL A 75 -1.69 -11.63 14.62
CA VAL A 75 -2.86 -12.34 14.08
C VAL A 75 -2.92 -12.09 12.58
N GLU A 76 -2.97 -13.16 11.82
CA GLU A 76 -3.17 -13.14 10.37
C GLU A 76 -4.65 -13.34 10.08
N PHE A 77 -5.15 -12.69 9.04
CA PHE A 77 -6.54 -12.78 8.63
C PHE A 77 -6.64 -12.76 7.12
N TRP A 78 -7.59 -13.56 6.63
CA TRP A 78 -8.03 -13.56 5.25
C TRP A 78 -9.36 -12.83 5.13
N GLY A 79 -9.48 -11.99 4.10
CA GLY A 79 -10.72 -11.27 3.84
C GLY A 79 -10.97 -11.09 2.34
N ALA A 80 -12.25 -11.10 1.98
CA ALA A 80 -12.72 -10.69 0.67
C ALA A 80 -13.64 -9.46 0.77
N ILE A 81 -13.50 -8.55 -0.19
CA ILE A 81 -14.36 -7.39 -0.32
C ILE A 81 -14.88 -7.26 -1.75
N ALA A 82 -16.17 -6.98 -1.89
CA ALA A 82 -16.83 -6.69 -3.16
C ALA A 82 -17.60 -5.37 -3.02
N TYR A 83 -18.13 -4.85 -4.12
CA TYR A 83 -18.91 -3.62 -4.04
C TYR A 83 -20.15 -3.80 -3.14
N GLY A 84 -20.22 -2.99 -2.08
CA GLY A 84 -21.33 -3.00 -1.12
C GLY A 84 -21.37 -4.22 -0.19
N ARG A 85 -20.38 -5.11 -0.22
CA ARG A 85 -20.35 -6.33 0.60
C ARG A 85 -18.92 -6.66 1.07
N ARG A 86 -18.80 -7.21 2.27
CA ARG A 86 -17.54 -7.76 2.81
C ARG A 86 -17.81 -9.17 3.34
N THR A 87 -16.87 -10.09 3.14
CA THR A 87 -16.97 -11.41 3.79
C THR A 87 -16.62 -11.28 5.27
N PRO A 88 -17.05 -12.24 6.11
CA PRO A 88 -16.50 -12.39 7.44
C PRO A 88 -14.97 -12.53 7.38
N LEU A 89 -14.27 -11.99 8.38
CA LEU A 89 -12.84 -12.22 8.52
C LEU A 89 -12.64 -13.67 8.99
N ILE A 90 -11.87 -14.42 8.21
CA ILE A 90 -11.50 -15.79 8.53
C ILE A 90 -10.11 -15.74 9.16
N ARG A 91 -9.98 -16.35 10.35
CA ARG A 91 -8.74 -16.45 11.12
C ARG A 91 -8.04 -17.78 10.83
#